data_AF-A0AAU9HGH5-F1
#
_entry.id   AF-A0AAU9HGH5-F1
#
_cell.length_a   1.000
_cell.length_b   1.000
_cell.length_c   1.000
_cell.angle_alpha   90.00
_cell.angle_beta   90.00
_cell.angle_gamma   90.00
#
_symmetry.space_group_name_H-M   'P 1'
#
loop_
_entity.id
_entity.type
_entity.pdbx_description
1 polymer ?
#
loop_
_entity_poly.entity_id
_entity_poly.type
_entity_poly.pdbx_seq_one_letter_code
_entity_poly.pdbx_strand_id
1 'polypeptide(L)'
;MSLKRVTNSQVKDSETRAYCNDLVSLIADSEDWDIEQALNIHNKLDIHISSSLSREKTHYSATELEFLINLIEQLSVKIDNQKQLLAVKIVGNQKNKKAVNKYKSNF
;
A
#
# COMPACT_ATOMS: atom_id res chain seq x y z
N MET A 1 -1.21 -1.66 15.09
CA MET A 1 -1.44 -0.20 15.06
C MET A 1 -2.52 0.09 14.03
N SER A 2 -3.58 0.80 14.42
CA SER A 2 -4.58 1.32 13.47
C SER A 2 -3.97 2.52 12.75
N LEU A 3 -4.08 2.55 11.41
CA LEU A 3 -3.60 3.66 10.61
C LEU A 3 -4.55 4.85 10.82
N LYS A 4 -4.00 5.99 11.23
CA LYS A 4 -4.80 7.21 11.42
C LYS A 4 -5.04 7.91 10.09
N ARG A 5 -6.19 8.57 9.97
CA ARG A 5 -6.49 9.43 8.82
C ARG A 5 -5.43 10.52 8.66
N VAL A 6 -5.06 10.80 7.42
CA VAL A 6 -4.10 11.84 7.06
C VAL A 6 -4.80 13.20 7.04
N THR A 7 -4.24 14.17 7.75
CA THR A 7 -4.78 15.52 7.89
C THR A 7 -4.04 16.53 6.98
N ASN A 8 -4.62 17.73 6.84
CA ASN A 8 -4.02 18.82 6.06
C ASN A 8 -2.70 19.35 6.65
N SER A 9 -2.46 19.15 7.94
CA SER A 9 -1.21 19.48 8.62
C SER A 9 -0.07 18.52 8.27
N GLN A 10 -0.40 17.30 7.79
CA GLN A 10 0.58 16.28 7.40
C GLN A 10 0.84 16.27 5.90
N VAL A 11 -0.21 16.49 5.09
CA VAL A 11 -0.14 16.58 3.62
C VAL A 11 -1.08 17.68 3.17
N LYS A 12 -0.55 18.76 2.61
CA LYS A 12 -1.34 19.93 2.17
C LYS A 12 -2.12 19.62 0.91
N ASP A 13 -1.49 18.96 -0.06
CA ASP A 13 -2.11 18.58 -1.32
C ASP A 13 -3.34 17.69 -1.06
N SER A 14 -4.49 18.16 -1.54
CA SER A 14 -5.78 17.53 -1.24
C SER A 14 -5.93 16.18 -1.94
N GLU A 15 -5.37 16.04 -3.14
CA GLU A 15 -5.49 14.81 -3.93
C GLU A 15 -4.58 13.71 -3.37
N THR A 16 -3.33 14.03 -3.04
CA THR A 16 -2.42 13.13 -2.31
C THR A 16 -3.07 12.67 -1.00
N ARG A 17 -3.64 13.62 -0.23
CA ARG A 17 -4.32 13.30 1.03
C ARG A 17 -5.56 12.43 0.83
N ALA A 18 -6.30 12.59 -0.27
CA ALA A 18 -7.44 11.75 -0.58
C ALA A 18 -7.00 10.30 -0.82
N TYR A 19 -6.02 10.07 -1.70
CA TYR A 19 -5.49 8.73 -1.97
C TYR A 19 -4.91 8.05 -0.71
N CYS A 20 -4.18 8.81 0.13
CA CYS A 20 -3.69 8.28 1.40
C CYS A 20 -4.83 7.86 2.33
N ASN A 21 -5.89 8.67 2.43
CA ASN A 21 -7.04 8.35 3.27
C ASN A 21 -7.88 7.19 2.73
N ASP A 22 -7.98 7.04 1.41
CA ASP A 22 -8.65 5.91 0.77
C ASP A 22 -7.90 4.61 1.10
N LEU A 23 -6.57 4.61 0.99
CA LEU A 23 -5.73 3.47 1.40
C LEU A 23 -5.86 3.16 2.88
N VAL A 24 -5.77 4.17 3.74
CA VAL A 24 -5.95 4.00 5.19
C VAL A 24 -7.31 3.42 5.51
N SER A 25 -8.38 3.90 4.87
CA SER A 25 -9.75 3.43 5.13
C SER A 25 -9.97 2.01 4.63
N LEU A 26 -9.37 1.65 3.49
CA LEU A 26 -9.47 0.32 2.91
C LEU A 26 -8.72 -0.73 3.74
N ILE A 27 -7.54 -0.35 4.26
CA ILE A 27 -6.63 -1.27 4.96
C ILE A 27 -6.85 -1.25 6.49
N ALA A 28 -7.63 -0.31 7.01
CA ALA A 28 -8.00 -0.27 8.42
C ALA A 28 -8.99 -1.39 8.79
N ASP A 29 -8.70 -2.05 9.92
CA ASP A 29 -9.61 -2.86 10.74
C ASP A 29 -10.30 -4.09 10.10
N SER A 30 -9.94 -4.48 8.86
CA SER A 30 -10.40 -5.72 8.21
C SER A 30 -9.21 -6.63 7.85
N GLU A 31 -9.38 -7.95 7.97
CA GLU A 31 -8.42 -8.94 7.42
C GLU A 31 -8.74 -9.34 5.97
N ASP A 32 -9.89 -8.91 5.43
CA ASP A 32 -10.46 -9.32 4.15
C ASP A 32 -10.73 -8.10 3.24
N TRP A 33 -9.81 -7.13 3.22
CA TRP A 33 -9.90 -6.00 2.31
C TRP A 33 -9.46 -6.37 0.89
N ASP A 34 -10.01 -5.65 -0.09
CA ASP A 34 -9.78 -5.91 -1.51
C ASP A 34 -8.35 -5.48 -1.91
N ILE A 35 -7.49 -6.49 -2.14
CA ILE A 35 -6.09 -6.28 -2.48
C ILE A 35 -5.88 -5.62 -3.84
N GLU A 36 -6.75 -5.92 -4.81
CA GLU A 36 -6.67 -5.31 -6.14
C GLU A 36 -7.05 -3.83 -6.06
N GLN A 37 -8.09 -3.51 -5.28
CA GLN A 37 -8.50 -2.14 -5.03
C GLN A 37 -7.39 -1.34 -4.34
N ALA A 38 -6.73 -1.92 -3.33
CA ALA A 38 -5.63 -1.24 -2.64
C ALA A 38 -4.43 -1.00 -3.55
N LEU A 39 -4.06 -2.00 -4.37
CA LEU A 39 -2.98 -1.86 -5.35
C LEU A 39 -3.29 -0.79 -6.39
N ASN A 40 -4.54 -0.71 -6.83
CA ASN A 40 -4.99 0.33 -7.76
C ASN A 40 -4.88 1.73 -7.14
N ILE A 41 -5.32 1.91 -5.89
CA ILE A 41 -5.21 3.22 -5.21
C ILE A 41 -3.75 3.57 -4.94
N HIS A 42 -2.92 2.61 -4.52
CA HIS A 42 -1.49 2.80 -4.34
C HIS A 42 -0.81 3.26 -5.64
N ASN A 43 -1.12 2.62 -6.77
CA ASN A 43 -0.57 3.01 -8.06
C ASN A 43 -1.01 4.42 -8.49
N LYS A 44 -2.27 4.80 -8.20
CA LYS A 44 -2.73 6.18 -8.43
C LYS A 44 -1.98 7.20 -7.59
N LEU A 45 -1.70 6.88 -6.32
CA LEU A 45 -0.89 7.71 -5.43
C LEU A 45 0.53 7.89 -5.98
N ASP A 46 1.19 6.81 -6.40
CA ASP A 46 2.55 6.86 -6.95
C ASP A 46 2.63 7.72 -8.22
N ILE A 47 1.67 7.54 -9.13
CA ILE A 47 1.57 8.33 -10.37
C ILE A 47 1.36 9.80 -10.03
N HIS A 48 0.46 10.11 -9.10
CA HIS A 48 0.18 11.49 -8.69
C HIS A 48 1.40 12.17 -8.08
N ILE A 49 2.05 11.55 -7.09
CA ILE A 49 3.26 12.07 -6.45
C ILE A 49 4.37 12.29 -7.49
N SER A 50 4.59 11.32 -8.38
CA SER A 50 5.60 11.40 -9.43
C SER A 50 5.33 12.55 -10.41
N SER A 51 4.06 12.73 -10.79
CA SER A 51 3.62 13.82 -11.67
C SER A 51 3.81 15.19 -11.01
N SER A 52 3.40 15.32 -9.74
CA SER A 52 3.56 16.54 -8.96
C SER A 52 5.02 16.93 -8.79
N LEU A 53 5.90 15.99 -8.42
CA LEU A 53 7.35 16.23 -8.28
C LEU A 53 8.04 16.54 -9.61
N SER A 54 7.56 15.98 -10.71
CA SER A 54 8.09 16.28 -12.05
C SER A 54 7.73 17.69 -12.50
N ARG A 55 6.55 18.19 -12.11
CA ARG A 55 6.09 19.56 -12.42
C ARG A 55 6.75 20.60 -11.52
N GLU A 56 6.83 20.30 -10.23
CA GLU A 56 7.38 21.20 -9.22
C GLU A 56 8.12 20.40 -8.14
N LYS A 57 9.46 20.49 -8.14
CA LYS A 57 10.30 19.76 -7.16
C LYS A 57 10.01 20.14 -5.70
N THR A 58 9.47 21.33 -5.48
CA THR A 58 9.11 21.89 -4.16
C THR A 58 7.64 21.70 -3.80
N HIS A 59 6.88 20.93 -4.59
CA HIS A 59 5.45 20.72 -4.39
C HIS A 59 5.12 20.17 -2.98
N TYR A 60 5.99 19.31 -2.45
CA TYR A 60 5.93 18.82 -1.09
C TYR A 60 7.09 19.39 -0.27
N SER A 61 6.81 19.80 0.96
CA SER A 61 7.88 20.12 1.92
C SER A 61 8.64 18.87 2.35
N ALA A 62 9.84 19.03 2.91
CA ALA A 62 10.64 17.91 3.42
C ALA A 62 9.87 17.07 4.46
N THR A 63 9.12 17.73 5.35
CA THR A 63 8.28 17.05 6.36
C THR A 63 7.11 16.28 5.73
N GLU A 64 6.50 16.82 4.68
CA GLU A 64 5.46 16.10 3.92
C GLU A 64 6.03 14.87 3.23
N LEU A 65 7.21 14.98 2.62
CA LEU A 65 7.89 13.85 1.99
C LEU A 65 8.27 12.76 2.99
N GLU A 66 8.84 13.13 4.13
CA GLU A 66 9.16 12.18 5.21
C GLU A 66 7.91 11.46 5.71
N PHE A 67 6.81 12.18 5.89
CA PHE A 67 5.53 11.58 6.26
C PHE A 67 5.01 10.61 5.19
N LEU A 68 5.02 11.03 3.91
CA LEU A 68 4.54 10.23 2.79
C LEU A 68 5.36 8.94 2.61
N ILE A 69 6.69 9.02 2.70
CA ILE A 69 7.58 7.86 2.60
C ILE A 69 7.25 6.85 3.71
N ASN A 70 7.17 7.31 4.96
CA ASN A 70 6.83 6.45 6.11
C ASN A 70 5.45 5.80 5.97
N LEU A 71 4.47 6.53 5.45
CA LEU A 71 3.12 6.01 5.24
C LEU A 71 3.09 4.96 4.11
N ILE A 72 3.72 5.24 2.98
CA ILE A 72 3.81 4.33 1.84
C ILE A 72 4.53 3.03 2.23
N GLU A 73 5.60 3.13 3.03
CA GLU A 73 6.32 1.95 3.54
C GLU A 73 5.42 1.07 4.42
N GLN A 74 4.69 1.67 5.37
CA GLN A 74 3.76 0.93 6.23
C GLN A 74 2.63 0.26 5.43
N LEU A 75 2.11 0.94 4.40
CA LEU A 75 1.07 0.41 3.51
C LEU A 75 1.61 -0.73 2.65
N SER A 76 2.82 -0.59 2.10
CA SER A 76 3.49 -1.62 1.29
C SER A 76 3.69 -2.91 2.07
N VAL A 77 4.17 -2.82 3.32
CA VAL A 77 4.33 -3.99 4.20
C VAL A 77 3.00 -4.72 4.42
N LYS A 78 1.91 -3.99 4.63
CA LYS A 78 0.58 -4.60 4.81
C LYS A 78 0.09 -5.28 3.53
N ILE A 79 0.30 -4.66 2.38
CA ILE A 79 -0.05 -5.23 1.07
C ILE A 79 0.73 -6.52 0.82
N ASP A 80 2.04 -6.52 1.07
CA ASP A 80 2.87 -7.70 0.82
C ASP A 80 2.54 -8.85 1.78
N ASN A 81 2.23 -8.56 3.05
CA ASN A 81 1.74 -9.58 3.99
C ASN A 81 0.44 -10.23 3.49
N GLN A 82 -0.50 -9.46 2.94
CA GLN A 82 -1.73 -10.02 2.38
C GLN A 82 -1.48 -10.82 1.10
N LYS A 83 -0.58 -10.38 0.22
CA LYS A 83 -0.15 -11.18 -0.95
C LYS A 83 0.42 -12.53 -0.51
N GLN A 84 1.22 -12.55 0.57
CA GLN A 84 1.78 -13.79 1.12
C GLN A 84 0.68 -14.70 1.68
N LEU A 85 -0.27 -14.16 2.45
CA LEU A 85 -1.42 -14.94 2.95
C LEU A 85 -2.24 -15.55 1.82
N LEU A 86 -2.51 -14.78 0.77
CA LEU A 86 -3.20 -15.26 -0.43
C LEU A 86 -2.40 -16.38 -1.11
N ALA A 87 -1.09 -16.21 -1.28
CA ALA A 87 -0.23 -17.21 -1.88
C ALA A 87 -0.19 -18.52 -1.05
N VAL A 88 -0.15 -18.41 0.29
CA VAL A 88 -0.25 -19.57 1.20
C VAL A 88 -1.61 -20.27 1.03
N LYS A 89 -2.72 -19.54 0.94
CA LYS A 89 -4.06 -20.12 0.68
C LYS A 89 -4.10 -20.85 -0.66
N ILE A 90 -3.56 -20.25 -1.74
CA ILE A 90 -3.49 -20.86 -3.08
C ILE A 90 -2.69 -22.17 -3.02
N VAL A 91 -1.51 -22.15 -2.39
CA VAL A 91 -0.63 -23.32 -2.27
C VAL A 91 -1.24 -24.38 -1.36
N GLY A 92 -1.89 -24.01 -0.25
CA GLY A 92 -2.60 -24.93 0.63
C GLY A 92 -3.76 -25.65 -0.07
N ASN A 93 -4.43 -24.97 -1.00
CA ASN A 93 -5.51 -25.53 -1.82
C ASN A 93 -5.00 -26.30 -3.06
N GLN A 94 -3.69 -26.27 -3.36
CA GLN A 94 -3.10 -27.01 -4.47
C GLN A 94 -2.92 -28.49 -4.11
N LYS A 95 -3.60 -29.37 -4.86
CA LYS A 95 -3.45 -30.83 -4.72
C LYS A 95 -2.10 -31.36 -5.25
N ASN A 96 -1.39 -30.57 -6.06
CA ASN A 96 -0.12 -30.97 -6.66
C ASN A 96 1.06 -30.75 -5.69
N LYS A 97 1.50 -31.83 -5.04
CA LYS A 97 2.61 -31.82 -4.07
C LYS A 97 3.94 -31.28 -4.62
N LYS A 98 4.22 -31.43 -5.93
CA LYS A 98 5.44 -30.86 -6.55
C LYS A 98 5.40 -29.33 -6.63
N ALA A 99 4.24 -28.76 -6.96
CA ALA A 99 4.04 -27.31 -7.01
C ALA A 99 4.14 -26.69 -5.60
N VAL A 100 3.56 -27.36 -4.61
CA VAL A 100 3.65 -26.95 -3.19
C VAL A 100 5.10 -26.95 -2.69
N ASN A 101 5.85 -28.03 -2.95
CA ASN A 101 7.23 -28.13 -2.49
C ASN A 101 8.17 -27.11 -3.15
N LYS A 102 7.96 -26.80 -4.45
CA LYS A 102 8.74 -25.78 -5.17
C LYS A 102 8.48 -24.37 -4.63
N TYR A 103 7.24 -24.07 -4.22
CA TYR A 103 6.93 -22.80 -3.58
C TYR A 103 7.59 -22.69 -2.20
N LYS A 104 7.50 -23.74 -1.38
CA LYS A 104 8.10 -23.79 -0.04
C LYS A 104 9.63 -23.75 -0.03
N SER A 105 10.30 -24.17 -1.10
CA SER A 105 11.77 -24.14 -1.18
C SER A 105 12.34 -22.77 -1.53
N ASN A 106 11.50 -21.81 -1.90
CA ASN A 106 11.89 -20.45 -2.30
C ASN A 106 11.63 -19.41 -1.18
N PHE A 107 11.24 -19.89 0.00
CA PHE A 107 11.05 -19.16 1.25
C PHE A 107 11.76 -19.93 2.37
#